data_AF-A0A2E3D5H0-F1
#
_entry.id   AF-A0A2E3D5H0-F1
#
_cell.length_a   1.000
_cell.length_b   1.000
_cell.length_c   1.000
_cell.angle_alpha   90.00
_cell.angle_beta   90.00
_cell.angle_gamma   90.00
#
_symmetry.space_group_name_H-M   'P 1'
#
loop_
_entity.id
_entity.type
_entity.pdbx_description
1 polymer ?
#
loop_
_entity_poly.entity_id
_entity_poly.type
_entity_poly.pdbx_seq_one_letter_code
_entity_poly.pdbx_strand_id
1 'polypeptide(L)'
;MDMASISAAYEGLKLGKNALKMLYDLKVEADAKALIQEIMGRLGEVQDTLFSAREELFTLQEENNRLKNQLKEIEGWETTKQPYQLVKTDGGAIVYQYIGEPAHFACPNCFNKKQIQFLQDTRTFSGNFKCVNCEAEYPINPMGTDKGSMKLPTVF
;
A
#
# COMPACT_ATOMS: atom_id res chain seq x y z
N MET A 1 -14.01 -14.93 14.01
CA MET A 1 -13.18 -14.96 15.23
C MET A 1 -12.02 -14.01 15.01
N ASP A 2 -11.77 -13.14 15.97
CA ASP A 2 -10.63 -12.22 15.93
C ASP A 2 -9.45 -12.77 16.76
N MET A 3 -8.27 -12.17 16.61
CA MET A 3 -7.08 -12.56 17.37
C MET A 3 -7.27 -12.47 18.89
N ALA A 4 -8.14 -11.56 19.34
CA ALA A 4 -8.47 -11.37 20.75
C ALA A 4 -9.21 -12.58 21.34
N SER A 5 -10.24 -13.08 20.64
CA SER A 5 -11.03 -14.25 21.05
C SER A 5 -10.19 -15.53 21.13
N ILE A 6 -9.26 -15.74 20.19
CA ILE A 6 -8.35 -16.91 20.20
C ILE A 6 -7.31 -16.80 21.31
N SER A 7 -6.77 -15.60 21.54
CA SER A 7 -5.82 -15.35 22.64
C SER A 7 -6.50 -15.55 24.00
N ALA A 8 -7.74 -15.09 24.16
CA ALA A 8 -8.52 -15.29 25.38
C ALA A 8 -8.85 -16.78 25.60
N ALA A 9 -9.22 -17.52 24.54
CA ALA A 9 -9.45 -18.96 24.62
C ALA A 9 -8.18 -19.73 25.02
N TYR A 10 -7.02 -19.33 24.49
CA TYR A 10 -5.72 -19.93 24.83
C TYR A 10 -5.36 -19.72 26.31
N GLU A 11 -5.51 -18.49 26.81
CA GLU A 11 -5.27 -18.21 28.24
C GLU A 11 -6.26 -18.95 29.14
N GLY A 12 -7.54 -19.05 28.74
CA GLY A 12 -8.54 -19.85 29.46
C GLY A 12 -8.18 -21.33 29.55
N LEU A 13 -7.71 -21.93 28.45
CA LEU A 13 -7.24 -23.32 28.41
C LEU A 13 -6.00 -23.52 29.29
N LYS A 14 -5.07 -22.58 29.28
CA LYS A 14 -3.85 -22.61 30.12
C LYS A 14 -4.20 -22.54 31.60
N LEU A 15 -5.13 -21.67 31.99
CA LEU A 15 -5.65 -21.59 33.36
C LEU A 15 -6.31 -22.90 33.79
N GLY A 16 -7.15 -23.50 32.93
CA GLY A 16 -7.77 -24.80 33.18
C GLY A 16 -6.76 -25.93 33.35
N LYS A 17 -5.74 -25.98 32.50
CA LYS A 17 -4.64 -26.95 32.58
C LYS A 17 -3.82 -26.79 33.87
N ASN A 18 -3.57 -25.56 34.32
CA ASN A 18 -2.90 -25.29 35.60
C ASN A 18 -3.75 -25.74 36.78
N ALA A 19 -5.07 -25.53 36.74
CA ALA A 19 -6.00 -26.01 37.77
C ALA A 19 -5.99 -27.53 37.88
N LEU A 20 -6.04 -28.24 36.75
CA LEU A 20 -5.96 -29.70 36.71
C LEU A 20 -4.61 -30.22 37.22
N LYS A 21 -3.51 -29.54 36.90
CA LYS A 21 -2.18 -29.88 37.42
C LYS A 21 -2.12 -29.76 38.94
N MET A 22 -2.69 -28.70 39.52
CA MET A 22 -2.78 -28.56 40.98
C MET A 22 -3.59 -29.69 41.61
N LEU A 23 -4.71 -30.10 40.99
CA LEU A 23 -5.51 -31.25 41.45
C LEU A 23 -4.74 -32.56 41.37
N TYR A 24 -3.94 -32.75 40.32
CA TYR A 24 -3.10 -33.93 40.14
C TYR A 24 -2.01 -34.06 41.22
N ASP A 25 -1.43 -32.93 41.63
CA ASP A 25 -0.37 -32.86 42.65
C ASP A 25 -0.90 -33.13 44.08
N LEU A 26 -2.20 -33.00 44.31
CA LEU A 26 -2.85 -33.38 45.58
C LEU A 26 -2.90 -34.93 45.75
N LYS A 27 -3.12 -35.39 46.98
CA LYS A 27 -3.35 -36.81 47.31
C LYS A 27 -4.77 -37.25 46.91
N VAL A 28 -5.09 -37.19 45.62
CA VAL A 28 -6.30 -37.79 45.04
C VAL A 28 -6.07 -39.27 44.69
N GLU A 29 -7.15 -40.02 44.58
CA GLU A 29 -7.15 -41.45 44.24
C GLU A 29 -6.52 -41.72 42.87
N ALA A 30 -5.98 -42.93 42.69
CA ALA A 30 -5.26 -43.31 41.47
C ALA A 30 -6.12 -43.19 40.21
N ASP A 31 -7.40 -43.58 40.29
CA ASP A 31 -8.34 -43.49 39.17
C ASP A 31 -8.61 -42.03 38.77
N ALA A 32 -8.71 -41.13 39.76
CA ALA A 32 -8.85 -39.70 39.52
C ALA A 32 -7.60 -39.11 38.85
N LYS A 33 -6.40 -39.58 39.22
CA LYS A 33 -5.14 -39.16 38.58
C LYS A 33 -5.07 -39.58 37.12
N ALA A 34 -5.49 -40.80 36.80
CA ALA A 34 -5.52 -41.29 35.42
C ALA A 34 -6.45 -40.45 34.53
N LEU A 35 -7.66 -40.13 35.02
CA LEU A 35 -8.60 -39.27 34.31
C LEU A 35 -8.06 -37.84 34.12
N ILE A 36 -7.42 -37.27 35.16
CA ILE A 36 -6.82 -35.93 35.06
C ILE A 36 -5.70 -35.91 34.02
N GLN A 37 -4.85 -36.93 33.96
CA GLN A 37 -3.80 -37.04 32.93
C GLN A 37 -4.38 -37.10 31.51
N GLU A 38 -5.45 -37.87 31.30
CA GLU A 38 -6.12 -37.94 30.00
C GLU A 38 -6.66 -36.56 29.58
N ILE A 39 -7.32 -35.85 30.50
CA ILE A 39 -7.84 -34.51 30.24
C ILE A 39 -6.70 -33.52 29.96
N MET A 40 -5.60 -33.59 30.71
CA MET A 40 -4.41 -32.76 30.47
C MET A 40 -3.78 -33.03 29.10
N GLY A 41 -3.77 -34.27 28.63
CA GLY A 41 -3.33 -34.65 27.29
C GLY A 41 -4.18 -34.00 26.21
N ARG A 42 -5.51 -34.18 26.29
CA ARG A 42 -6.46 -33.57 25.33
C ARG A 42 -6.41 -32.04 25.34
N LEU A 43 -6.26 -31.41 26.52
CA LEU A 43 -6.07 -29.97 26.62
C LEU A 43 -4.77 -29.51 25.99
N GLY A 44 -3.71 -30.32 26.03
CA GLY A 44 -2.47 -30.07 25.29
C GLY A 44 -2.70 -30.02 23.78
N GLU A 45 -3.37 -31.03 23.21
CA GLU A 45 -3.67 -31.09 21.78
C GLU A 45 -4.52 -29.89 21.31
N VAL A 46 -5.52 -29.50 22.09
CA VAL A 46 -6.36 -28.32 21.81
C VAL A 46 -5.52 -27.04 21.90
N GLN A 47 -4.63 -26.94 22.88
CA GLN A 47 -3.72 -25.80 23.05
C GLN A 47 -2.78 -25.64 21.84
N ASP A 48 -2.22 -26.75 21.34
CA ASP A 48 -1.32 -26.77 20.18
C ASP A 48 -2.07 -26.42 18.88
N THR A 49 -3.29 -26.94 18.72
CA THR A 49 -4.16 -26.60 17.59
C THR A 49 -4.51 -25.12 17.59
N LEU A 50 -4.86 -24.57 18.76
CA LEU A 50 -5.22 -23.17 18.89
C LEU A 50 -4.02 -22.24 18.67
N PHE A 51 -2.82 -22.66 19.08
CA PHE A 51 -1.58 -21.95 18.77
C PHE A 51 -1.32 -21.91 17.26
N SER A 52 -1.44 -23.05 16.59
CA SER A 52 -1.27 -23.15 15.13
C SER A 52 -2.27 -22.28 14.38
N ALA A 53 -3.55 -22.31 14.79
CA ALA A 53 -4.60 -21.46 14.20
C ALA A 53 -4.35 -19.96 14.42
N ARG A 54 -3.77 -19.59 15.59
CA ARG A 54 -3.39 -18.20 15.88
C ARG A 54 -2.27 -17.71 14.96
N GLU A 55 -1.28 -18.56 14.71
CA GLU A 55 -0.17 -18.25 13.81
C GLU A 55 -0.67 -18.06 12.37
N GLU A 56 -1.49 -18.98 11.88
CA GLU A 56 -2.07 -18.89 10.53
C GLU A 56 -2.92 -17.63 10.36
N LEU A 57 -3.75 -17.28 11.36
CA LEU A 57 -4.54 -16.05 11.32
C LEU A 57 -3.68 -14.79 11.32
N PHE A 58 -2.56 -14.79 12.05
CA PHE A 58 -1.62 -13.67 12.01
C PHE A 58 -1.03 -13.50 10.61
N THR A 59 -0.57 -14.58 9.98
CA THR A 59 -0.05 -14.57 8.61
C THR A 59 -1.10 -14.08 7.61
N LEU A 60 -2.33 -14.59 7.70
CA LEU A 60 -3.43 -14.17 6.83
C LEU A 60 -3.79 -12.69 7.02
N GLN A 61 -3.76 -12.18 8.25
CA GLN A 61 -3.99 -10.76 8.53
C GLN A 61 -2.90 -9.86 7.95
N GLU A 62 -1.64 -10.25 8.09
CA GLU A 62 -0.50 -9.53 7.51
C GLU A 62 -0.60 -9.49 5.98
N GLU A 63 -0.89 -10.62 5.36
CA GLU A 63 -1.09 -10.69 3.92
C GLU A 63 -2.30 -9.86 3.45
N ASN A 64 -3.42 -9.92 4.18
CA ASN A 64 -4.60 -9.13 3.86
C ASN A 64 -4.29 -7.62 3.92
N ASN A 65 -3.54 -7.18 4.93
CA ASN A 65 -3.12 -5.79 5.05
C ASN A 65 -2.16 -5.39 3.92
N ARG A 66 -1.20 -6.25 3.58
CA ARG A 66 -0.28 -6.06 2.44
C ARG A 66 -1.06 -5.89 1.12
N LEU A 67 -2.00 -6.79 0.85
CA LEU A 67 -2.82 -6.76 -0.37
C LEU A 67 -3.73 -5.53 -0.41
N LYS A 68 -4.34 -5.14 0.72
CA LYS A 68 -5.15 -3.91 0.81
C LYS A 68 -4.32 -2.66 0.52
N ASN A 69 -3.08 -2.59 1.03
CA ASN A 69 -2.19 -1.47 0.75
C ASN A 69 -1.82 -1.41 -0.74
N GLN A 70 -1.48 -2.55 -1.35
CA GLN A 70 -1.21 -2.63 -2.78
C GLN A 70 -2.42 -2.22 -3.63
N LEU A 71 -3.63 -2.64 -3.24
CA LEU A 71 -4.87 -2.25 -3.92
C LEU A 71 -5.08 -0.74 -3.83
N LYS A 72 -4.91 -0.16 -2.64
CA LYS A 72 -5.04 1.29 -2.42
C LYS A 72 -4.04 2.10 -3.26
N GLU A 73 -2.82 1.62 -3.44
CA GLU A 73 -1.82 2.26 -4.32
C GLU A 73 -2.26 2.23 -5.79
N ILE A 74 -2.84 1.11 -6.24
CA ILE A 74 -3.36 0.97 -7.60
C ILE A 74 -4.56 1.88 -7.81
N GLU A 75 -5.56 1.83 -6.94
CA GLU A 75 -6.77 2.67 -7.02
C GLU A 75 -6.44 4.16 -6.93
N GLY A 76 -5.49 4.52 -6.06
CA GLY A 76 -4.97 5.88 -5.95
C GLY A 76 -4.38 6.36 -7.28
N TRP A 77 -3.55 5.54 -7.93
CA TRP A 77 -3.00 5.87 -9.24
C TRP A 77 -4.07 6.00 -10.33
N GLU A 78 -5.05 5.11 -10.37
CA GLU A 78 -6.17 5.18 -11.34
C GLU A 78 -6.99 6.47 -11.19
N THR A 79 -7.18 6.93 -9.96
CA THR A 79 -7.84 8.21 -9.68
C THR A 79 -6.95 9.38 -10.09
N THR A 80 -5.67 9.33 -9.75
CA THR A 80 -4.68 10.37 -10.06
C THR A 80 -4.46 10.55 -11.56
N LYS A 81 -4.52 9.47 -12.36
CA LYS A 81 -4.34 9.54 -13.81
C LYS A 81 -5.58 10.03 -14.57
N GLN A 82 -6.77 9.93 -13.97
CA GLN A 82 -8.06 10.24 -14.64
C GLN A 82 -8.11 11.62 -15.34
N PRO A 83 -7.61 12.72 -14.75
CA PRO A 83 -7.66 14.04 -15.39
C PRO A 83 -6.54 14.28 -16.42
N TYR A 84 -5.73 13.28 -16.74
CA TYR A 84 -4.65 13.37 -17.73
C TYR A 84 -5.02 12.68 -19.03
N GLN A 85 -4.84 13.37 -20.15
CA GLN A 85 -5.05 12.84 -21.49
C GLN A 85 -3.74 12.81 -22.28
N LEU A 86 -3.54 11.74 -23.05
CA LEU A 86 -2.41 11.67 -23.97
C LEU A 86 -2.70 12.58 -25.17
N VAL A 87 -1.84 13.56 -25.40
CA VAL A 87 -1.97 14.54 -26.48
C VAL A 87 -0.69 14.61 -27.31
N LYS A 88 -0.82 15.04 -28.56
CA LYS A 88 0.31 15.46 -29.38
C LYS A 88 0.41 16.98 -29.34
N THR A 89 1.57 17.51 -28.97
CA THR A 89 1.81 18.96 -28.89
C THR A 89 2.14 19.55 -30.25
N ASP A 90 2.12 20.88 -30.35
CA ASP A 90 2.47 21.62 -31.57
C ASP A 90 3.91 21.38 -32.02
N GLY A 91 4.85 21.21 -31.07
CA GLY A 91 6.23 20.80 -31.33
C GLY A 91 6.38 19.31 -31.69
N GLY A 92 5.29 18.53 -31.66
CA GLY A 92 5.25 17.14 -32.10
C GLY A 92 5.48 16.10 -31.00
N ALA A 93 5.71 16.50 -29.75
CA ALA A 93 5.84 15.57 -28.64
C ALA A 93 4.52 14.88 -28.29
N ILE A 94 4.59 13.63 -27.83
CA ILE A 94 3.45 12.91 -27.25
C ILE A 94 3.60 12.94 -25.74
N VAL A 95 2.69 13.62 -25.03
CA VAL A 95 2.76 13.85 -23.58
C VAL A 95 1.39 13.75 -22.93
N TYR A 96 1.35 13.66 -21.59
CA TYR A 96 0.10 13.72 -20.85
C TYR A 96 -0.25 15.17 -20.52
N GLN A 97 -1.44 15.64 -20.86
CA GLN A 97 -1.94 16.98 -20.52
C GLN A 97 -2.99 16.88 -19.42
N TYR A 98 -2.86 17.70 -18.39
CA TYR A 98 -3.89 17.87 -17.37
C TYR A 98 -5.04 18.74 -17.89
N ILE A 99 -6.27 18.27 -17.74
CA ILE A 99 -7.49 18.95 -18.23
C ILE A 99 -7.99 20.04 -17.27
N GLY A 100 -7.51 20.05 -16.02
CA GLY A 100 -7.87 21.06 -15.04
C GLY A 100 -6.95 22.28 -15.04
N GLU A 101 -7.11 23.15 -14.05
CA GLU A 101 -6.27 24.33 -13.87
C GLU A 101 -5.27 24.15 -12.71
N PRO A 102 -4.02 24.64 -12.86
CA PRO A 102 -3.44 25.20 -14.09
C PRO A 102 -3.16 24.11 -15.13
N ALA A 103 -3.35 24.43 -16.41
CA ALA A 103 -3.02 23.50 -17.51
C ALA A 103 -1.51 23.23 -17.55
N HIS A 104 -1.11 21.96 -17.59
CA HIS A 104 0.29 21.56 -17.62
C HIS A 104 0.48 20.20 -18.31
N PHE A 105 1.73 19.94 -18.71
CA PHE A 105 2.12 18.66 -19.30
C PHE A 105 2.92 17.82 -18.30
N ALA A 106 2.70 16.51 -18.34
CA ALA A 106 3.40 15.50 -17.56
C ALA A 106 4.21 14.57 -18.46
N CYS A 107 5.37 14.16 -17.95
CA CYS A 107 6.33 13.31 -18.64
C CYS A 107 5.78 11.87 -18.85
N PRO A 108 5.67 11.36 -20.09
CA PRO A 108 5.25 9.98 -20.38
C PRO A 108 6.05 8.91 -19.65
N ASN A 109 7.38 9.07 -19.59
CA ASN A 109 8.26 8.07 -18.97
C ASN A 109 7.99 7.93 -17.47
N CYS A 110 7.79 9.07 -16.78
CA CYS A 110 7.45 9.04 -15.35
C CYS A 110 6.00 8.59 -15.14
N PHE A 111 5.08 8.99 -16.01
CA PHE A 111 3.67 8.60 -15.93
C PHE A 111 3.49 7.08 -16.02
N ASN A 112 4.24 6.41 -16.90
CA ASN A 112 4.26 4.94 -17.00
C ASN A 112 4.79 4.25 -15.72
N LYS A 113 5.59 4.97 -14.93
CA LYS A 113 6.10 4.53 -13.62
C LYS A 113 5.19 4.94 -12.46
N LYS A 114 3.95 5.31 -12.73
CA LYS A 114 2.97 5.81 -11.75
C LYS A 114 3.44 7.06 -11.00
N GLN A 115 4.16 7.95 -11.70
CA GLN A 115 4.66 9.21 -11.17
C GLN A 115 4.27 10.37 -12.08
N ILE A 116 3.65 11.40 -11.51
CA ILE A 116 3.41 12.64 -12.24
C ILE A 116 4.62 13.55 -12.04
N GLN A 117 5.28 13.86 -13.16
CA GLN A 117 6.39 14.81 -13.20
C GLN A 117 6.08 15.84 -14.25
N PHE A 118 5.89 17.09 -13.83
CA PHE A 118 5.58 18.18 -14.72
C PHE A 118 6.76 18.50 -15.62
N LEU A 119 6.50 18.65 -16.91
CA LEU A 119 7.48 19.12 -17.86
C LEU A 119 7.71 20.62 -17.65
N GLN A 120 8.98 21.01 -17.49
CA GLN A 120 9.39 22.39 -17.26
C GLN A 120 9.95 22.97 -18.56
N ASP A 121 9.49 24.15 -18.93
CA ASP A 121 10.02 24.86 -20.10
C ASP A 121 11.51 25.17 -19.90
N THR A 122 12.35 24.76 -20.87
CA THR A 122 13.78 25.05 -20.86
C THR A 122 14.11 26.47 -21.32
N ARG A 123 13.11 27.22 -21.80
CA ARG A 123 13.21 28.57 -22.36
C ARG A 123 14.21 28.65 -23.52
N THR A 124 14.26 27.58 -24.31
CA THR A 124 15.13 27.46 -25.49
C THR A 124 14.36 27.76 -26.78
N PHE A 125 15.06 28.23 -27.81
CA PHE A 125 14.46 28.46 -29.14
C PHE A 125 13.84 27.20 -29.75
N SER A 126 14.30 26.01 -29.33
CA SER A 126 13.75 24.71 -29.72
C SER A 126 12.34 24.43 -29.18
N GLY A 127 11.85 25.18 -28.18
CA GLY A 127 10.53 24.93 -27.59
C GLY A 127 10.48 23.67 -26.72
N ASN A 128 11.65 23.20 -26.26
CA ASN A 128 11.79 21.96 -25.49
C ASN A 128 11.38 22.16 -24.03
N PHE A 129 10.69 21.17 -23.48
CA PHE A 129 10.44 21.06 -22.05
C PHE A 129 11.18 19.85 -21.51
N LYS A 130 11.76 19.98 -20.32
CA LYS A 130 12.53 18.93 -19.64
C LYS A 130 11.76 18.37 -18.44
N CYS A 131 11.83 17.06 -18.25
CA CYS A 131 11.41 16.42 -17.01
C CYS A 131 12.54 16.52 -15.97
N VAL A 132 12.27 17.08 -14.78
CA VAL A 132 13.28 17.22 -13.72
C VAL A 132 13.73 15.89 -13.11
N ASN A 133 12.90 14.85 -13.18
CA ASN A 133 13.16 13.55 -12.57
C ASN A 133 14.00 12.62 -13.45
N CYS A 134 13.63 12.48 -14.73
CA CYS A 134 14.29 11.54 -15.65
C CYS A 134 15.09 12.22 -16.76
N GLU A 135 15.18 13.55 -16.73
CA GLU A 135 15.93 14.40 -17.65
C GLU A 135 15.52 14.35 -19.13
N ALA A 136 14.51 13.55 -19.48
CA ALA A 136 13.98 13.50 -20.85
C ALA A 136 13.46 14.87 -21.30
N GLU A 137 13.77 15.22 -22.55
CA GLU A 137 13.31 16.42 -23.23
C GLU A 137 12.25 16.11 -24.27
N TYR A 138 11.29 17.02 -24.40
CA TYR A 138 10.14 16.89 -25.29
C TYR A 138 9.93 18.20 -26.05
N PRO A 139 9.83 18.19 -27.39
CA PRO A 139 9.50 19.39 -28.17
C PRO A 139 8.00 19.73 -28.00
N ILE A 140 7.69 20.55 -26.99
CA ILE A 140 6.30 20.92 -26.68
C ILE A 140 5.83 22.04 -27.61
N ASN A 141 6.61 23.12 -27.68
CA ASN A 141 6.35 24.25 -28.55
C ASN A 141 7.07 24.05 -29.89
N PRO A 142 6.53 24.60 -30.99
CA PRO A 142 7.24 24.59 -32.27
C PRO A 142 8.52 25.44 -32.19
N MET A 143 9.53 25.05 -32.96
CA MET A 143 10.76 25.84 -33.13
C MET A 143 10.40 27.26 -33.57
N GLY A 144 10.84 28.27 -32.81
CA GLY A 144 10.69 29.68 -33.20
C GLY A 144 9.42 30.40 -32.73
N THR A 145 8.61 29.85 -31.81
CA THR A 145 7.58 30.66 -31.12
C THR A 145 8.10 31.12 -29.76
N ASP A 146 8.94 32.14 -29.78
CA ASP A 146 9.20 32.94 -28.59
C ASP A 146 7.89 33.66 -28.22
N LYS A 147 7.08 33.06 -27.34
CA LYS A 147 6.00 33.79 -26.63
C LYS A 147 6.58 34.62 -25.48
N GLY A 148 7.88 34.91 -25.48
CA GLY A 148 8.55 35.92 -24.66
C GLY A 148 8.32 37.35 -25.14
N SER A 149 7.06 37.76 -25.32
CA SER A 149 6.71 39.19 -25.33
C SER A 149 5.31 39.41 -24.76
N MET A 150 5.09 38.95 -23.53
CA MET A 150 4.11 39.59 -22.66
C MET A 150 4.65 40.99 -22.36
N LYS A 151 4.20 41.98 -23.14
CA LYS A 151 4.47 43.39 -22.87
C LYS A 151 4.04 43.64 -21.42
N LEU A 152 5.00 43.99 -20.56
CA LEU A 152 4.71 44.64 -19.29
C LEU A 152 3.79 45.83 -19.58
N PRO A 153 2.62 45.98 -18.94
CA PRO A 153 1.86 47.20 -19.06
C PRO A 153 2.72 48.33 -18.49
N THR A 154 3.12 49.27 -19.35
CA THR A 154 3.57 50.60 -18.95
C THR A 154 2.45 51.25 -18.15
N VAL A 155 2.63 51.31 -16.84
CA VAL A 155 1.87 52.17 -15.94
C VAL A 155 2.34 53.61 -16.21
N PHE A 156 1.45 54.43 -16.74
CA PHE A 156 1.54 55.90 -16.71
C PHE A 156 0.74 56.40 -15.52
#